data_AF-A0A3B8JR36-F1
#
_entry.id   AF-A0A3B8JR36-F1
#
_cell.length_a   1.000
_cell.length_b   1.000
_cell.length_c   1.000
_cell.angle_alpha   90.00
_cell.angle_beta   90.00
_cell.angle_gamma   90.00
#
_symmetry.space_group_name_H-M   'P 1'
#
loop_
_entity.id
_entity.type
_entity.pdbx_description
1 polymer ?
#
loop_
_entity_poly.entity_id
_entity_poly.type
_entity_poly.pdbx_seq_one_letter_code
_entity_poly.pdbx_strand_id
1 'polypeptide(L)'
;MLELCLKPIASRSKYAQIQSRLCQCEKRHNGSCDEFPFLREFKVSHPSVAKKIERDATMTTGASWKSQDAGLNRILRWVMLLSDDELLDFGINMSQLKPQVIAKLREKAASYVDCIEVAKKLTWLAYQMLDAPQPLAETSAYLVAHFEPMIPGSTTCIVCRKSLSFNLFAEARRGRAEIETGHMNPRSHKAHNVGFVHRECNIAQGQRTLQEFYSWIREILERAESNPIARNPDVQNHEVY
;
A
#
# COMPACT_ATOMS: atom_id res chain seq x y z
N MET A 1 1.49 25.65 -1.97
CA MET A 1 0.58 24.49 -1.87
C MET A 1 -0.19 24.42 -3.18
N LEU A 2 -0.18 23.28 -3.87
CA LEU A 2 -0.86 23.12 -5.14
C LEU A 2 -2.39 23.14 -4.94
N GLU A 3 -3.11 24.00 -5.66
CA GLU A 3 -4.58 23.99 -5.64
C GLU A 3 -5.12 22.95 -6.62
N LEU A 4 -6.01 22.07 -6.15
CA LEU A 4 -6.59 20.99 -6.95
C LEU A 4 -7.95 21.38 -7.55
N CYS A 5 -8.31 20.74 -8.66
CA CYS A 5 -9.56 20.94 -9.36
C CYS A 5 -10.78 20.49 -8.54
N LEU A 6 -10.73 19.29 -7.97
CA LEU A 6 -11.76 18.69 -7.10
C LEU A 6 -13.18 18.62 -7.68
N LYS A 7 -13.37 18.91 -8.98
CA LYS A 7 -14.66 18.71 -9.65
C LYS A 7 -15.06 17.23 -9.56
N PRO A 8 -16.35 16.93 -9.29
CA PRO A 8 -16.85 15.57 -9.31
C PRO A 8 -16.62 14.92 -10.68
N ILE A 9 -16.16 13.67 -10.68
CA ILE A 9 -15.99 12.83 -11.86
C ILE A 9 -17.14 11.84 -11.89
N ALA A 10 -17.87 11.82 -13.01
CA ALA A 10 -18.94 10.86 -13.23
C ALA A 10 -18.41 9.42 -13.10
N SER A 11 -19.09 8.61 -12.29
CA SER A 11 -18.69 7.24 -12.01
C SER A 11 -19.87 6.30 -12.17
N ARG A 12 -19.63 5.16 -12.86
CA ARG A 12 -20.58 4.06 -12.94
C ARG A 12 -20.46 3.08 -11.76
N SER A 13 -19.61 3.39 -10.79
CA SER A 13 -19.47 2.58 -9.58
C SER A 13 -20.79 2.54 -8.82
N LYS A 14 -21.19 1.37 -8.33
CA LYS A 14 -22.35 1.22 -7.43
C LYS A 14 -22.20 1.99 -6.10
N TYR A 15 -21.01 2.49 -5.83
CA TYR A 15 -20.64 3.25 -4.62
C TYR A 15 -20.56 4.76 -4.88
N ALA A 16 -20.92 5.24 -6.07
CA ALA A 16 -20.77 6.65 -6.46
C ALA A 16 -21.56 7.61 -5.56
N GLN A 17 -22.70 7.16 -5.02
CA GLN A 17 -23.54 7.91 -4.09
C GLN A 17 -22.96 8.04 -2.68
N ILE A 18 -22.04 7.15 -2.28
CA ILE A 18 -21.38 7.22 -0.96
C ILE A 18 -20.33 8.31 -0.97
N GLN A 19 -19.52 8.32 -2.02
CA GLN A 19 -18.42 9.25 -2.18
C GLN A 19 -18.24 9.58 -3.65
N SER A 20 -18.41 10.86 -3.98
CA SER A 20 -18.06 11.38 -5.29
C SER A 20 -16.56 11.23 -5.52
N ARG A 21 -16.18 10.70 -6.68
CA ARG A 21 -14.79 10.74 -7.16
C ARG A 21 -14.44 12.17 -7.53
N LEU A 22 -13.29 12.66 -7.11
CA LEU A 22 -12.90 14.06 -7.28
C LEU A 22 -11.67 14.18 -8.17
N CYS A 23 -11.70 15.14 -9.09
CA CYS A 23 -10.55 15.45 -9.93
C CYS A 23 -9.33 15.85 -9.10
N GLN A 24 -8.21 15.17 -9.34
CA GLN A 24 -6.94 15.44 -8.68
C GLN A 24 -5.97 16.23 -9.57
N CYS A 25 -6.40 16.67 -10.75
CA CYS A 25 -5.60 17.59 -11.58
C CYS A 25 -5.49 18.96 -10.90
N GLU A 26 -4.52 19.77 -11.33
CA GLU A 26 -4.39 21.16 -10.90
C GLU A 26 -5.66 21.97 -11.21
N LYS A 27 -5.93 22.98 -10.39
CA LYS A 27 -7.06 23.89 -10.61
C LYS A 27 -6.90 24.58 -11.97
N ARG A 28 -7.99 24.59 -12.75
CA ARG A 28 -8.02 25.12 -14.14
C ARG A 28 -7.13 24.34 -15.13
N HIS A 29 -6.86 23.06 -14.86
CA HIS A 29 -6.21 22.19 -15.85
C HIS A 29 -6.98 22.14 -17.18
N ASN A 30 -6.24 21.89 -18.26
CA ASN A 30 -6.80 21.59 -19.57
C ASN A 30 -7.21 20.10 -19.67
N GLY A 31 -8.13 19.80 -20.58
CA GLY A 31 -8.58 18.43 -20.83
C GLY A 31 -9.56 17.87 -19.79
N SER A 32 -9.76 16.54 -19.83
CA SER A 32 -10.73 15.86 -18.96
C SER A 32 -10.25 15.75 -17.51
N CYS A 33 -11.18 15.88 -16.57
CA CYS A 33 -10.91 15.60 -15.16
C CYS A 33 -10.44 14.15 -14.96
N ASP A 34 -9.46 13.94 -14.07
CA ASP A 34 -8.86 12.64 -13.77
C ASP A 34 -8.65 12.48 -12.27
N GLU A 35 -8.99 11.31 -11.75
CA GLU A 35 -8.87 10.95 -10.34
C GLU A 35 -7.43 10.58 -9.96
N PHE A 36 -6.65 10.06 -10.92
CA PHE A 36 -5.26 9.66 -10.71
C PHE A 36 -4.35 10.20 -11.83
N PRO A 37 -4.24 11.53 -12.00
CA PRO A 37 -3.41 12.13 -13.04
C PRO A 37 -1.93 11.81 -12.87
N PHE A 38 -1.47 11.73 -11.62
CA PHE A 38 -0.11 11.35 -11.26
C PHE A 38 0.27 9.90 -11.65
N LEU A 39 -0.71 9.06 -12.01
CA LEU A 39 -0.47 7.70 -12.51
C LEU A 39 -0.53 7.58 -14.03
N ARG A 40 -0.82 8.65 -14.79
CA ARG A 40 -1.02 8.59 -16.24
C ARG A 40 0.11 7.90 -16.99
N GLU A 41 1.35 8.26 -16.67
CA GLU A 41 2.52 7.64 -17.30
C GLU A 41 2.66 6.17 -16.96
N PHE A 42 2.46 5.78 -15.70
CA PHE A 42 2.44 4.36 -15.33
C PHE A 42 1.28 3.61 -15.97
N LYS A 43 0.11 4.21 -16.17
CA LYS A 43 -1.01 3.56 -16.87
C LYS A 43 -0.65 3.17 -18.30
N VAL A 44 0.28 3.89 -18.94
CA VAL A 44 0.77 3.60 -20.29
C VAL A 44 1.99 2.67 -20.26
N SER A 45 3.04 3.06 -19.53
CA SER A 45 4.33 2.36 -19.54
C SER A 45 4.38 1.11 -18.67
N HIS A 46 3.72 1.14 -17.51
CA HIS A 46 3.79 0.11 -16.47
C HIS A 46 2.41 -0.16 -15.85
N PRO A 47 1.40 -0.57 -16.66
CA PRO A 47 0.00 -0.61 -16.25
C PRO A 47 -0.27 -1.50 -15.04
N SER A 48 0.53 -2.54 -14.83
CA SER A 48 0.46 -3.41 -13.64
C SER A 48 0.81 -2.65 -12.35
N VAL A 49 1.80 -1.76 -12.40
CA VAL A 49 2.23 -0.92 -11.28
C VAL A 49 1.15 0.10 -10.95
N ALA A 50 0.62 0.81 -11.95
CA ALA A 50 -0.49 1.75 -11.75
C ALA A 50 -1.70 1.07 -11.09
N LYS A 51 -2.13 -0.09 -11.64
CA LYS A 51 -3.23 -0.88 -11.06
C LYS A 51 -2.94 -1.36 -9.65
N LYS A 52 -1.70 -1.73 -9.34
CA LYS A 52 -1.29 -2.13 -7.99
C LYS A 52 -1.41 -0.95 -7.02
N ILE A 53 -0.89 0.22 -7.39
CA ILE A 53 -0.95 1.43 -6.56
C ILE A 53 -2.40 1.83 -6.30
N GLU A 54 -3.22 1.96 -7.35
CA GLU A 54 -4.65 2.28 -7.22
C GLU A 54 -5.37 1.29 -6.31
N ARG A 55 -5.14 -0.01 -6.53
CA ARG A 55 -5.76 -1.07 -5.73
C ARG A 55 -5.34 -1.03 -4.27
N ASP A 56 -4.03 -0.99 -3.99
CA ASP A 56 -3.52 -1.09 -2.63
C ASP A 56 -3.89 0.16 -1.81
N ALA A 57 -4.03 1.31 -2.47
CA ALA A 57 -4.55 2.54 -1.91
C ALA A 57 -6.07 2.48 -1.67
N THR A 58 -6.88 2.08 -2.66
CA THR A 58 -8.34 2.29 -2.59
C THR A 58 -9.16 1.08 -2.15
N MET A 59 -8.61 -0.14 -2.25
CA MET A 59 -9.36 -1.37 -2.00
C MET A 59 -8.93 -2.04 -0.69
N THR A 60 -9.87 -2.74 -0.06
CA THR A 60 -9.56 -3.72 0.99
C THR A 60 -8.88 -4.95 0.38
N THR A 61 -8.02 -5.61 1.16
CA THR A 61 -7.31 -6.81 0.72
C THR A 61 -8.30 -7.96 0.56
N GLY A 62 -8.54 -8.39 -0.68
CA GLY A 62 -9.22 -9.65 -0.96
C GLY A 62 -8.20 -10.78 -0.93
N ALA A 63 -8.29 -11.68 0.06
CA ALA A 63 -7.69 -12.99 -0.13
C ALA A 63 -8.50 -13.72 -1.21
N SER A 64 -7.82 -14.53 -2.01
CA SER A 64 -8.46 -15.51 -2.89
C SER A 64 -9.08 -16.61 -2.02
N TRP A 65 -10.17 -16.30 -1.33
CA TRP A 65 -10.97 -17.31 -0.65
C TRP A 65 -11.75 -18.04 -1.74
N LYS A 66 -11.21 -19.16 -2.20
CA LYS A 66 -12.00 -20.16 -2.93
C LYS A 66 -13.00 -20.76 -1.93
N SER A 67 -14.12 -20.10 -1.70
CA SER A 67 -15.32 -20.75 -1.18
C SER A 67 -16.52 -20.21 -1.94
N GLN A 68 -17.52 -21.06 -2.16
CA GLN A 68 -18.79 -20.65 -2.75
C GLN A 68 -19.49 -19.54 -1.92
N ASP A 69 -19.02 -19.33 -0.67
CA ASP A 69 -19.46 -18.29 0.28
C ASP A 69 -18.64 -16.99 0.28
N ALA A 70 -17.71 -16.79 -0.66
CA ALA A 70 -16.85 -15.60 -0.66
C ALA A 70 -17.61 -14.34 -1.12
N GLY A 71 -18.30 -13.68 -0.19
CA GLY A 71 -18.83 -12.33 -0.37
C GLY A 71 -17.76 -11.36 -0.89
N LEU A 72 -18.09 -10.71 -2.01
CA LEU A 72 -17.46 -9.56 -2.67
C LEU A 72 -15.93 -9.47 -2.61
N ASN A 73 -15.30 -9.90 -3.72
CA ASN A 73 -13.90 -9.64 -4.02
C ASN A 73 -13.59 -8.13 -3.98
N ARG A 74 -12.95 -7.69 -2.89
CA ARG A 74 -12.40 -6.34 -2.68
C ARG A 74 -13.47 -5.24 -2.63
N ILE A 75 -13.57 -4.57 -1.49
CA ILE A 75 -14.49 -3.44 -1.26
C ILE A 75 -13.65 -2.16 -1.20
N LEU A 76 -14.18 -1.01 -1.62
CA LEU A 76 -13.47 0.27 -1.47
C LEU A 76 -13.31 0.57 0.03
N ARG A 77 -12.15 1.09 0.43
CA ARG A 77 -11.85 1.34 1.85
C ARG A 77 -12.82 2.32 2.51
N TRP A 78 -13.27 3.34 1.79
CA TRP A 78 -14.24 4.31 2.31
C TRP A 78 -15.66 3.75 2.38
N VAL A 79 -15.99 2.75 1.58
CA VAL A 79 -17.27 2.03 1.70
C VAL A 79 -17.29 1.24 3.01
N MET A 80 -16.15 0.68 3.43
CA MET A 80 -16.04 -0.01 4.72
C MET A 80 -16.12 0.90 5.96
N LEU A 81 -16.37 2.21 5.78
CA LEU A 81 -16.71 3.12 6.88
C LEU A 81 -18.21 3.11 7.21
N LEU A 82 -19.06 2.64 6.29
CA LEU A 82 -20.52 2.58 6.49
C LEU A 82 -20.92 1.57 7.58
N SER A 83 -22.08 1.77 8.19
CA SER A 83 -22.69 0.79 9.11
C SER A 83 -23.03 -0.53 8.40
N ASP A 84 -23.26 -1.61 9.18
CA ASP A 84 -23.64 -2.91 8.61
C ASP A 84 -24.98 -2.83 7.83
N ASP A 85 -25.92 -2.01 8.31
CA ASP A 85 -27.22 -1.79 7.66
C ASP A 85 -27.05 -1.08 6.32
N GLU A 86 -26.27 0.01 6.27
CA GLU A 86 -25.98 0.70 5.02
C GLU A 86 -25.22 -0.18 4.03
N LEU A 87 -24.31 -1.04 4.51
CA LEU A 87 -23.58 -2.00 3.66
C LEU A 87 -24.51 -3.03 3.01
N LEU A 88 -25.61 -3.41 3.68
CA LEU A 88 -26.59 -4.36 3.18
C LEU A 88 -27.27 -3.85 1.90
N ASP A 89 -27.52 -2.54 1.80
CA ASP A 89 -28.08 -1.89 0.60
C ASP A 89 -27.18 -2.07 -0.64
N PHE A 90 -25.89 -2.31 -0.44
CA PHE A 90 -24.92 -2.60 -1.51
C PHE A 90 -24.66 -4.09 -1.72
N GLY A 91 -25.44 -4.96 -1.06
CA GLY A 91 -25.28 -6.41 -1.08
C GLY A 91 -24.09 -6.91 -0.27
N ILE A 92 -23.61 -6.14 0.70
CA ILE A 92 -22.54 -6.56 1.63
C ILE A 92 -23.20 -6.95 2.96
N ASN A 93 -23.57 -8.22 3.09
CA ASN A 93 -24.15 -8.71 4.34
C ASN A 93 -23.04 -9.11 5.32
N MET A 94 -22.68 -8.21 6.24
CA MET A 94 -21.62 -8.43 7.22
C MET A 94 -21.95 -9.59 8.18
N SER A 95 -23.24 -9.80 8.52
CA SER A 95 -23.66 -10.87 9.45
C SER A 95 -23.40 -12.29 8.94
N GLN A 96 -23.27 -12.47 7.62
CA GLN A 96 -22.97 -13.76 6.99
C GLN A 96 -21.47 -14.07 6.94
N LEU A 97 -20.61 -13.12 7.33
CA LEU A 97 -19.16 -13.28 7.32
C LEU A 97 -18.65 -13.76 8.68
N LYS A 98 -17.55 -14.53 8.67
CA LYS A 98 -16.87 -14.93 9.90
C LYS A 98 -16.37 -13.69 10.68
N PRO A 99 -16.41 -13.66 12.02
CA PRO A 99 -15.95 -12.51 12.83
C PRO A 99 -14.55 -12.02 12.47
N GLN A 100 -13.62 -12.94 12.20
CA GLN A 100 -12.26 -12.60 11.79
C GLN A 100 -12.18 -11.90 10.42
N VAL A 101 -13.12 -12.20 9.51
CA VAL A 101 -13.21 -11.54 8.19
C VAL A 101 -13.79 -10.14 8.36
N ILE A 102 -14.84 -9.98 9.17
CA ILE A 102 -15.42 -8.68 9.51
C ILE A 102 -14.34 -7.78 10.12
N ALA A 103 -13.62 -8.26 11.13
CA ALA A 103 -12.55 -7.51 11.78
C ALA A 103 -11.48 -7.06 10.77
N LYS A 104 -11.01 -7.96 9.89
CA LYS A 104 -10.03 -7.63 8.84
C LYS A 104 -10.55 -6.61 7.83
N LEU A 105 -11.82 -6.67 7.44
CA LEU A 105 -12.41 -5.70 6.52
C LEU A 105 -12.50 -4.32 7.17
N ARG A 106 -12.97 -4.26 8.43
CA ARG A 106 -13.09 -3.04 9.22
C ARG A 106 -11.74 -2.40 9.53
N GLU A 107 -10.71 -3.20 9.84
CA GLU A 107 -9.32 -2.72 10.03
C GLU A 107 -8.73 -2.06 8.78
N LYS A 108 -9.29 -2.30 7.59
CA LYS A 108 -8.80 -1.74 6.32
C LYS A 108 -9.59 -0.51 5.87
N ALA A 109 -10.63 -0.10 6.61
CA ALA A 109 -11.41 1.09 6.30
C ALA A 109 -10.55 2.36 6.35
N ALA A 110 -10.81 3.31 5.45
CA ALA A 110 -10.07 4.56 5.34
C ALA A 110 -10.88 5.59 4.55
N SER A 111 -10.68 6.88 4.82
CA SER A 111 -11.38 7.94 4.08
C SER A 111 -10.93 7.99 2.61
N TYR A 112 -11.76 8.56 1.75
CA TYR A 112 -11.41 8.78 0.34
C TYR A 112 -10.15 9.63 0.19
N VAL A 113 -10.08 10.74 0.93
CA VAL A 113 -8.95 11.66 0.91
C VAL A 113 -7.66 10.93 1.30
N ASP A 114 -7.69 10.16 2.37
CA ASP A 114 -6.53 9.37 2.80
C ASP A 114 -6.10 8.35 1.73
N CYS A 115 -7.05 7.67 1.07
CA CYS A 115 -6.74 6.73 -0.01
C CYS A 115 -6.06 7.41 -1.20
N ILE A 116 -6.54 8.59 -1.59
CA ILE A 116 -5.95 9.36 -2.70
C ILE A 116 -4.53 9.84 -2.33
N GLU A 117 -4.33 10.35 -1.11
CA GLU A 117 -3.00 10.77 -0.64
C GLU A 117 -2.02 9.58 -0.53
N VAL A 118 -2.50 8.41 -0.13
CA VAL A 118 -1.71 7.17 -0.19
C VAL A 118 -1.34 6.81 -1.63
N ALA A 119 -2.26 6.92 -2.59
CA ALA A 119 -1.95 6.66 -4.00
C ALA A 119 -0.87 7.62 -4.53
N LYS A 120 -0.96 8.91 -4.21
CA LYS A 120 0.09 9.90 -4.53
C LYS A 120 1.42 9.50 -3.91
N LYS A 121 1.44 9.15 -2.62
CA LYS A 121 2.67 8.77 -1.90
C LYS A 121 3.33 7.55 -2.51
N LEU A 122 2.55 6.50 -2.80
CA LEU A 122 3.07 5.28 -3.41
C LEU A 122 3.60 5.54 -4.82
N THR A 123 2.99 6.45 -5.57
CA THR A 123 3.51 6.88 -6.88
C THR A 123 4.83 7.61 -6.75
N TRP A 124 4.92 8.58 -5.82
CA TRP A 124 6.15 9.31 -5.50
C TRP A 124 7.29 8.39 -5.08
N LEU A 125 7.01 7.36 -4.25
CA LEU A 125 8.00 6.34 -3.88
C LEU A 125 8.40 5.46 -5.08
N ALA A 126 7.45 5.08 -5.93
CA ALA A 126 7.73 4.19 -7.06
C ALA A 126 8.73 4.82 -8.06
N TYR A 127 8.60 6.12 -8.35
CA TYR A 127 9.57 6.84 -9.21
C TYR A 127 10.98 6.97 -8.59
N GLN A 128 11.12 6.76 -7.29
CA GLN A 128 12.40 6.87 -6.58
C GLN A 128 13.04 5.52 -6.27
N MET A 129 12.49 4.42 -6.76
CA MET A 129 13.13 3.11 -6.67
C MET A 129 14.36 3.03 -7.57
N LEU A 130 15.23 2.06 -7.30
CA LEU A 130 16.29 1.69 -8.24
C LEU A 130 15.64 1.22 -9.54
N ASP A 131 16.25 1.56 -10.68
CA ASP A 131 15.80 1.14 -12.01
C ASP A 131 14.37 1.64 -12.39
N ALA A 132 13.82 2.59 -11.65
CA ALA A 132 12.54 3.20 -11.99
C ALA A 132 12.64 4.05 -13.27
N PRO A 133 11.59 4.12 -14.09
CA PRO A 133 11.55 5.06 -15.20
C PRO A 133 11.60 6.49 -14.67
N GLN A 134 12.19 7.40 -15.45
CA GLN A 134 12.15 8.83 -15.12
C GLN A 134 10.73 9.38 -15.36
N PRO A 135 10.14 10.09 -14.37
CA PRO A 135 8.84 10.74 -14.58
C PRO A 135 8.98 11.91 -15.57
N LEU A 136 7.92 12.19 -16.33
CA LEU A 136 7.84 13.46 -17.06
C LEU A 136 7.88 14.64 -16.07
N ALA A 137 8.34 15.78 -16.56
CA ALA A 137 8.50 17.00 -15.76
C ALA A 137 7.20 17.41 -15.05
N GLU A 138 6.05 17.26 -15.71
CA GLU A 138 4.73 17.58 -15.13
C GLU A 138 4.37 16.66 -13.96
N THR A 139 4.55 15.35 -14.11
CA THR A 139 4.27 14.39 -13.02
C THR A 139 5.24 14.57 -11.86
N SER A 140 6.52 14.82 -12.16
CA SER A 140 7.52 15.13 -11.15
C SER A 140 7.15 16.39 -10.35
N ALA A 141 6.83 17.50 -11.04
CA ALA A 141 6.42 18.75 -10.42
C ALA A 141 5.16 18.57 -9.55
N TYR A 142 4.16 17.85 -10.06
CA TYR A 142 2.93 17.54 -9.33
C TYR A 142 3.23 16.81 -8.01
N LEU A 143 4.02 15.74 -8.06
CA LEU A 143 4.31 14.92 -6.88
C LEU A 143 5.24 15.62 -5.89
N VAL A 144 6.20 16.43 -6.35
CA VAL A 144 7.05 17.26 -5.49
C VAL A 144 6.23 18.38 -4.82
N ALA A 145 5.21 18.92 -5.46
CA ALA A 145 4.33 19.90 -4.82
C ALA A 145 3.49 19.31 -3.66
N HIS A 146 3.36 17.98 -3.61
CA HIS A 146 2.66 17.25 -2.54
C HIS A 146 3.59 16.67 -1.46
N PHE A 147 4.87 16.45 -1.78
CA PHE A 147 5.83 15.79 -0.90
C PHE A 147 7.18 16.51 -0.94
N GLU A 148 8.27 15.75 -0.81
CA GLU A 148 9.64 16.25 -0.87
C GLU A 148 10.21 16.11 -2.29
N PRO A 149 11.33 16.79 -2.60
CA PRO A 149 12.09 16.55 -3.82
C PRO A 149 12.35 15.06 -4.04
N MET A 150 12.20 14.60 -5.28
CA MET A 150 12.50 13.22 -5.62
C MET A 150 14.02 12.99 -5.66
N ILE A 151 14.47 11.96 -4.96
CA ILE A 151 15.87 11.52 -4.99
C ILE A 151 15.89 10.12 -5.65
N PRO A 152 16.44 9.97 -6.87
CA PRO A 152 16.52 8.68 -7.54
C PRO A 152 17.21 7.61 -6.69
N GLY A 153 16.66 6.39 -6.66
CA GLY A 153 17.20 5.27 -5.89
C GLY A 153 17.05 5.37 -4.36
N SER A 154 16.37 6.40 -3.83
CA SER A 154 16.21 6.61 -2.39
C SER A 154 15.14 5.75 -1.73
N THR A 155 14.24 5.13 -2.51
CA THR A 155 13.16 4.33 -1.93
C THR A 155 13.69 3.01 -1.36
N THR A 156 13.48 2.83 -0.06
CA THR A 156 13.87 1.64 0.69
C THR A 156 12.66 0.92 1.27
N CYS A 157 12.84 -0.37 1.56
CA CYS A 157 11.88 -1.14 2.33
C CYS A 157 11.70 -0.52 3.71
N ILE A 158 10.47 -0.17 4.11
CA ILE A 158 10.24 0.52 5.38
C ILE A 158 10.63 -0.33 6.62
N VAL A 159 10.75 -1.66 6.44
CA VAL A 159 11.13 -2.62 7.49
C VAL A 159 12.64 -2.93 7.45
N CYS A 160 13.19 -3.42 6.34
CA CYS A 160 14.60 -3.84 6.33
C CYS A 160 15.58 -2.74 5.90
N ARG A 161 15.07 -1.57 5.48
CA ARG A 161 15.84 -0.39 5.03
C ARG A 161 16.75 -0.61 3.81
N LYS A 162 16.75 -1.81 3.22
CA LYS A 162 17.40 -2.06 1.93
C LYS A 162 16.69 -1.31 0.80
N SER A 163 17.45 -0.84 -0.18
CA SER A 163 16.93 -0.23 -1.40
C SER A 163 15.99 -1.18 -2.15
N LEU A 164 14.95 -0.62 -2.75
CA LEU A 164 13.97 -1.37 -3.54
C LEU A 164 14.21 -1.10 -5.02
N SER A 165 14.30 -2.17 -5.83
CA SER A 165 14.27 -2.06 -7.29
C SER A 165 12.83 -2.04 -7.79
N PHE A 166 12.58 -1.16 -8.76
CA PHE A 166 11.30 -1.06 -9.45
C PHE A 166 10.96 -2.35 -10.20
N ASN A 167 11.98 -3.11 -10.64
CA ASN A 167 11.80 -4.39 -11.32
C ASN A 167 11.11 -5.45 -10.45
N LEU A 168 11.14 -5.31 -9.11
CA LEU A 168 10.41 -6.18 -8.19
C LEU A 168 8.88 -6.16 -8.41
N PHE A 169 8.32 -5.12 -9.06
CA PHE A 169 6.92 -5.12 -9.45
C PHE A 169 6.60 -6.14 -10.56
N ALA A 170 7.57 -6.43 -11.44
CA ALA A 170 7.41 -7.39 -12.55
C ALA A 170 7.65 -8.84 -12.10
N GLU A 171 8.41 -9.04 -11.02
CA GLU A 171 8.75 -10.38 -10.50
C GLU A 171 7.59 -11.09 -9.78
N ALA A 172 6.43 -10.43 -9.65
CA ALA A 172 5.25 -11.02 -9.05
C ALA A 172 4.77 -12.26 -9.82
N ARG A 173 5.00 -13.44 -9.26
CA ARG A 173 4.47 -14.73 -9.76
C ARG A 173 3.08 -14.98 -9.18
N ARG A 174 2.28 -15.85 -9.79
CA ARG A 174 0.90 -16.19 -9.36
C ARG A 174 0.82 -16.41 -7.83
N GLY A 175 0.28 -15.44 -7.09
CA GLY A 175 0.08 -15.51 -5.63
C GLY A 175 1.26 -15.06 -4.75
N ARG A 176 2.40 -14.67 -5.33
CA ARG A 176 3.59 -14.19 -4.61
C ARG A 176 4.11 -12.91 -5.27
N ALA A 177 3.86 -11.77 -4.63
CA ALA A 177 4.51 -10.51 -4.99
C ALA A 177 5.84 -10.41 -4.23
N GLU A 178 6.92 -9.95 -4.85
CA GLU A 178 8.17 -9.71 -4.12
C GLU A 178 8.13 -8.40 -3.32
N ILE A 179 7.28 -7.46 -3.78
CA ILE A 179 7.05 -6.16 -3.14
C ILE A 179 5.56 -5.92 -2.85
N GLU A 180 5.28 -5.47 -1.64
CA GLU A 180 3.94 -5.19 -1.12
C GLU A 180 3.85 -3.74 -0.63
N THR A 181 2.64 -3.24 -0.48
CA THR A 181 2.40 -2.00 0.28
C THR A 181 2.29 -2.38 1.75
N GLY A 182 3.16 -1.82 2.59
CA GLY A 182 3.15 -2.02 4.03
C GLY A 182 2.80 -0.74 4.80
N HIS A 183 2.57 -0.91 6.09
CA HIS A 183 2.19 0.16 7.02
C HIS A 183 3.15 0.18 8.19
N MET A 184 3.74 1.33 8.49
CA MET A 184 4.68 1.45 9.62
C MET A 184 3.96 1.22 10.96
N ASN A 185 2.74 1.75 11.07
CA ASN A 185 1.80 1.47 12.14
C ASN A 185 0.58 0.75 11.56
N PRO A 186 0.25 -0.48 12.01
CA PRO A 186 -0.92 -1.20 11.55
C PRO A 186 -2.21 -0.37 11.66
N ARG A 187 -3.18 -0.64 10.79
CA ARG A 187 -4.53 -0.03 10.79
C ARG A 187 -4.58 1.49 10.55
N SER A 188 -3.46 2.13 10.21
CA SER A 188 -3.43 3.55 9.82
C SER A 188 -3.15 3.70 8.32
N HIS A 189 -4.14 4.10 7.54
CA HIS A 189 -4.02 4.24 6.09
C HIS A 189 -3.72 5.68 5.67
N LYS A 190 -2.58 6.23 6.08
CA LYS A 190 -2.19 7.63 5.80
C LYS A 190 -0.91 7.70 4.98
N ALA A 191 -0.74 8.76 4.18
CA ALA A 191 0.43 8.96 3.32
C ALA A 191 1.77 8.87 4.08
N HIS A 192 1.87 9.44 5.29
CA HIS A 192 3.09 9.37 6.10
C HIS A 192 3.34 7.99 6.73
N ASN A 193 2.38 7.06 6.69
CA ASN A 193 2.46 5.77 7.35
C ASN A 193 2.67 4.60 6.36
N VAL A 194 2.52 4.85 5.06
CA VAL A 194 2.64 3.83 4.01
C VAL A 194 4.01 3.86 3.36
N GLY A 195 4.41 2.70 2.85
CA GLY A 195 5.53 2.58 1.92
C GLY A 195 5.54 1.23 1.24
N PHE A 196 6.59 0.97 0.47
CA PHE A 196 6.82 -0.34 -0.12
C PHE A 196 7.70 -1.19 0.79
N VAL A 197 7.44 -2.50 0.78
CA VAL A 197 8.06 -3.46 1.68
C VAL A 197 8.32 -4.76 0.92
N HIS A 198 9.46 -5.39 1.14
CA HIS A 198 9.67 -6.77 0.70
C HIS A 198 8.62 -7.67 1.35
N ARG A 199 8.02 -8.59 0.61
CA ARG A 199 6.96 -9.46 1.13
C ARG A 199 7.34 -10.17 2.43
N GLU A 200 8.54 -10.73 2.50
CA GLU A 200 9.02 -11.44 3.68
C GLU A 200 9.09 -10.52 4.90
N CYS A 201 9.55 -9.28 4.70
CA CYS A 201 9.57 -8.28 5.76
C CYS A 201 8.16 -7.86 6.20
N ASN A 202 7.21 -7.76 5.27
CA ASN A 202 5.82 -7.41 5.57
C ASN A 202 5.13 -8.53 6.39
N ILE A 203 5.38 -9.78 6.02
CA ILE A 203 4.91 -10.96 6.77
C ILE A 203 5.53 -11.00 8.17
N ALA A 204 6.84 -10.77 8.28
CA ALA A 204 7.55 -10.78 9.54
C ALA A 204 7.08 -9.68 10.50
N GLN A 205 6.84 -8.46 9.99
CA GLN A 205 6.28 -7.36 10.79
C GLN A 205 4.92 -7.74 11.40
N GLY A 206 4.05 -8.36 10.60
CA GLY A 206 2.74 -8.84 11.06
C GLY A 206 1.84 -7.70 11.55
N GLN A 207 1.36 -7.81 12.80
CA GLN A 207 0.47 -6.82 13.44
C GLN A 207 1.21 -5.85 14.37
N ARG A 208 2.55 -5.84 14.33
CA ARG A 208 3.36 -4.92 15.13
C ARG A 208 3.56 -3.60 14.40
N THR A 209 3.62 -2.50 15.14
CA THR A 209 4.27 -1.28 14.67
C THR A 209 5.74 -1.56 14.35
N LEU A 210 6.39 -0.72 13.53
CA LEU A 210 7.83 -0.87 13.28
C LEU A 210 8.64 -0.81 14.58
N GLN A 211 8.26 0.05 15.52
CA GLN A 211 8.96 0.17 16.80
C GLN A 211 8.86 -1.12 17.61
N GLU A 212 7.65 -1.67 17.76
CA GLU A 212 7.43 -2.96 18.43
C GLU A 212 8.17 -4.09 17.71
N PHE A 213 8.17 -4.09 16.38
CA PHE A 213 8.86 -5.11 15.60
C PHE A 213 10.38 -5.08 15.83
N TYR A 214 11.00 -3.90 15.83
CA TYR A 214 12.43 -3.79 16.11
C TYR A 214 12.77 -4.07 17.57
N SER A 215 11.92 -3.68 18.54
CA SER A 215 12.11 -4.05 19.95
C SER A 215 12.09 -5.57 20.10
N TRP A 216 11.11 -6.22 19.48
CA TRP A 216 10.96 -7.67 19.50
C TRP A 216 12.16 -8.40 18.88
N ILE A 217 12.71 -7.89 17.76
CA ILE A 217 13.97 -8.42 17.19
C ILE A 217 15.12 -8.28 18.17
N ARG A 218 15.29 -7.10 18.79
CA ARG A 218 16.37 -6.84 19.75
C ARG A 218 16.31 -7.82 20.94
N GLU A 219 15.13 -7.99 21.53
CA GLU A 219 14.91 -8.92 22.65
C GLU A 219 15.18 -10.40 22.27
N ILE A 220 14.94 -10.78 21.00
CA ILE A 220 15.30 -12.11 20.52
C ILE A 220 16.82 -12.26 20.44
N LEU A 221 17.52 -11.27 19.88
CA LEU A 221 18.97 -11.29 19.75
C LEU A 221 19.66 -11.32 21.13
N GLU A 222 19.23 -10.46 22.06
CA GLU A 222 19.75 -10.43 23.43
C GLU A 222 19.60 -11.79 24.15
N ARG A 223 18.46 -12.47 23.97
CA ARG A 223 18.23 -13.81 24.54
C ARG A 223 19.05 -14.90 23.85
N ALA A 224 19.26 -14.79 22.53
CA ALA A 224 20.08 -15.74 21.80
C ALA A 224 21.56 -15.63 22.18
N GLU A 225 22.07 -14.40 22.37
CA GLU A 225 23.46 -14.13 22.75
C GLU A 225 23.76 -14.49 24.22
N SER A 226 22.79 -14.27 25.12
CA SER A 226 22.92 -14.60 26.54
C SER A 226 22.68 -16.08 26.88
N ASN A 227 22.18 -16.88 25.94
CA ASN A 227 21.92 -18.30 26.16
C ASN A 227 23.07 -19.19 25.63
N PRO A 228 23.85 -19.85 26.51
CA PRO A 228 24.99 -20.68 26.09
C PRO A 228 24.61 -21.90 25.24
N ILE A 229 23.34 -22.32 25.22
CA ILE A 229 22.85 -23.46 24.43
C ILE A 229 22.74 -23.12 22.92
N ALA A 230 22.64 -21.83 22.57
CA ALA A 230 22.60 -21.39 21.17
C ALA A 230 23.97 -21.46 20.46
N ARG A 231 25.06 -21.62 21.23
CA ARG A 231 26.38 -21.96 20.68
C ARG A 231 26.39 -23.46 20.43
N ASN A 232 25.96 -23.87 19.24
CA ASN A 232 26.14 -25.24 18.80
C ASN A 232 27.64 -25.58 18.93
N PRO A 233 28.05 -26.54 19.80
CA PRO A 233 29.46 -26.89 19.96
C PRO A 233 30.10 -27.39 18.65
N ASP A 234 29.29 -27.82 17.67
CA ASP A 234 29.74 -28.27 16.35
C ASP A 234 30.03 -27.12 15.35
N VAL A 235 29.79 -25.86 15.73
CA VAL A 235 30.10 -24.67 14.91
C VAL A 235 31.13 -23.82 15.65
N GLN A 236 32.25 -24.43 16.03
CA GLN A 236 33.47 -23.70 16.35
C GLN A 236 34.26 -23.51 15.05
N ASN A 237 34.49 -22.23 14.72
CA ASN A 237 35.41 -21.70 13.73
C ASN A 237 36.39 -22.72 13.12
N HIS A 238 36.15 -23.09 11.86
CA HIS A 238 37.29 -23.30 10.97
C HIS A 238 37.91 -21.92 10.71
N GLU A 239 38.84 -21.53 11.57
CA GLU A 239 39.89 -20.60 11.18
C GLU A 239 40.56 -21.20 9.93
N VAL A 240 40.27 -20.59 8.79
CA VAL A 240 41.03 -20.82 7.56
C VAL A 240 42.29 -19.97 7.71
N TYR A 241 43.40 -20.66 7.92
CA TYR A 241 44.77 -20.15 7.91
C TYR A 241 45.09 -19.32 6.67
#